data_AF-D4U0H8-F1
#
_entry.id   AF-D4U0H8-F1
#
_cell.length_a   1.000
_cell.length_b   1.000
_cell.length_c   1.000
_cell.angle_alpha   90.00
_cell.angle_beta   90.00
_cell.angle_gamma   90.00
#
_symmetry.space_group_name_H-M   'P 1'
#
loop_
_entity.id
_entity.type
_entity.pdbx_description
1 polymer ?
#
loop_
_entity_poly.entity_id
_entity_poly.type
_entity_poly.pdbx_seq_one_letter_code
_entity_poly.pdbx_strand_id
1 'polypeptide(L)'
;MWDDADVRFAKLTLTTRRLPGLAATGAALLALSACSSSSLPALSGFDAVRDQAARTEVAASERATQLAEVATECASCSAALRSVASASHERLEVLGGLWDPWGGATPEGESAPAAVSEAPTDVSAFVSWLARTATRDLEIAADPNRTTSEEARTLSAASLGRYASAVTIAHAYGIEVDTGLDQALLVNDRVNAASRQGVQTWSIDLFDSPTLSSSFAPSGKKLPDSEELSTAVATWDCTASTLPKAQVSAGSLSDAYAVSGELLVRADIALRAGATDTRSPRCNLGFLDASSLAANLLAADAAMLASDSADVRAAGASAALADIEQWAPRATLPALIGAH
;
A
#
# COMPACT_ATOMS: atom_id res chain seq x y z
N MET A 1 9.73 14.54 54.12
CA MET A 1 8.73 15.18 53.24
C MET A 1 9.10 14.76 51.83
N TRP A 2 8.28 13.86 51.28
CA TRP A 2 8.41 13.08 50.03
C TRP A 2 9.35 11.87 50.14
N ASP A 3 8.75 10.77 50.62
CA ASP A 3 9.24 9.39 50.53
C ASP A 3 8.55 8.67 49.36
N ASP A 4 9.29 7.71 48.79
CA ASP A 4 8.93 6.75 47.76
C ASP A 4 7.56 6.08 47.94
N ALA A 5 6.82 5.94 46.83
CA ALA A 5 5.68 5.04 46.71
C ALA A 5 5.81 4.20 45.42
N ASP A 6 6.73 3.25 45.48
CA ASP A 6 6.54 1.82 45.18
C ASP A 6 5.34 1.45 44.27
N VAL A 7 5.61 1.30 42.98
CA VAL A 7 4.67 0.75 41.99
C VAL A 7 4.60 -0.77 42.20
N ARG A 8 3.52 -1.23 42.83
CA ARG A 8 3.25 -2.66 43.03
C ARG A 8 2.79 -3.32 41.73
N PHE A 9 3.61 -4.23 41.21
CA PHE A 9 3.20 -5.22 40.22
C PHE A 9 2.06 -6.09 40.77
N ALA A 10 0.87 -5.99 40.16
CA ALA A 10 -0.22 -6.92 40.41
C ALA A 10 0.13 -8.29 39.83
N LYS A 11 0.60 -9.18 40.71
CA LYS A 11 0.87 -10.59 40.44
C LYS A 11 -0.46 -11.33 40.24
N LEU A 12 -0.90 -11.48 38.99
CA LEU A 12 -2.05 -12.31 38.62
C LEU A 12 -1.79 -13.76 39.05
N THR A 13 -2.39 -14.15 40.16
CA THR A 13 -2.33 -15.51 40.70
C THR A 13 -3.60 -16.22 40.26
N LEU A 14 -3.49 -17.07 39.23
CA LEU A 14 -4.59 -17.81 38.65
C LEU A 14 -5.05 -18.88 39.65
N THR A 15 -6.10 -18.59 40.41
CA THR A 15 -6.69 -19.53 41.36
C THR A 15 -7.62 -20.50 40.60
N THR A 16 -7.09 -21.68 40.29
CA THR A 16 -7.86 -22.83 39.83
C THR A 16 -8.85 -23.29 40.91
N ARG A 17 -10.12 -22.94 40.78
CA ARG A 17 -11.22 -23.59 41.51
C ARG A 17 -11.62 -24.87 40.79
N ARG A 18 -11.31 -26.01 41.38
CA ARG A 18 -11.87 -27.32 41.01
C ARG A 18 -13.33 -27.39 41.48
N LEU A 19 -14.25 -27.63 40.55
CA LEU A 19 -15.59 -28.15 40.83
C LEU A 19 -15.78 -29.44 40.00
N PRO A 20 -16.33 -30.52 40.58
CA PRO A 20 -16.37 -31.82 39.95
C PRO A 20 -17.62 -32.01 39.07
N GLY A 21 -17.42 -32.63 37.90
CA GLY A 21 -18.35 -33.59 37.30
C GLY A 21 -19.59 -33.05 36.58
N LEU A 22 -19.55 -33.07 35.25
CA LEU A 22 -20.55 -33.76 34.42
C LEU A 22 -20.03 -33.80 32.97
N ALA A 23 -19.80 -35.02 32.48
CA ALA A 23 -19.37 -35.29 31.12
C ALA A 23 -20.52 -35.00 30.15
N ALA A 24 -20.32 -34.02 29.26
CA ALA A 24 -21.06 -33.90 28.02
C ALA A 24 -20.03 -34.00 26.89
N THR A 25 -19.95 -35.19 26.29
CA THR A 25 -19.26 -35.45 25.03
C THR A 25 -19.96 -34.68 23.91
N GLY A 26 -19.62 -33.39 23.78
CA GLY A 26 -19.90 -32.61 22.59
C GLY A 26 -18.74 -32.80 21.63
N ALA A 27 -18.90 -33.69 20.65
CA ALA A 27 -18.03 -33.72 19.50
C ALA A 27 -18.17 -32.39 18.77
N ALA A 28 -17.27 -31.44 19.06
CA ALA A 28 -17.05 -30.30 18.18
C ALA A 28 -16.49 -30.89 16.88
N LEU A 29 -17.37 -31.05 15.89
CA LEU A 29 -17.01 -31.22 14.50
C LEU A 29 -16.23 -29.96 14.10
N LEU A 30 -14.90 -30.01 14.27
CA LEU A 30 -14.00 -29.20 13.46
C LEU A 30 -14.21 -29.69 12.03
N ALA A 31 -15.10 -29.01 11.31
CA ALA A 31 -15.13 -29.08 9.87
C ALA A 31 -13.80 -28.52 9.38
N LEU A 32 -12.79 -29.39 9.28
CA LEU A 32 -11.71 -29.23 8.32
C LEU A 32 -12.41 -29.19 6.97
N SER A 33 -12.67 -27.97 6.48
CA SER A 33 -13.05 -27.76 5.10
C SER A 33 -11.96 -28.41 4.25
N ALA A 34 -12.30 -29.57 3.69
CA ALA A 34 -11.50 -30.18 2.66
C ALA A 34 -11.25 -29.11 1.59
N CYS A 35 -9.99 -28.88 1.26
CA CYS A 35 -9.61 -28.01 0.15
C CYS A 35 -10.30 -28.54 -1.11
N SER A 36 -11.37 -27.87 -1.53
CA SER A 36 -11.85 -28.00 -2.90
C SER A 36 -10.69 -27.56 -3.79
N SER A 37 -10.05 -28.52 -4.45
CA SER A 37 -9.15 -28.22 -5.57
C SER A 37 -10.00 -27.51 -6.62
N SER A 38 -9.93 -26.19 -6.65
CA SER A 38 -10.64 -25.36 -7.61
C SER A 38 -10.34 -25.89 -9.01
N SER A 39 -11.39 -26.21 -9.78
CA SER A 39 -11.27 -26.75 -11.14
C SER A 39 -11.13 -25.64 -12.19
N LEU A 40 -10.92 -24.40 -11.72
CA LEU A 40 -10.82 -23.22 -12.55
C LEU A 40 -9.58 -23.28 -13.47
N PRO A 41 -9.69 -22.79 -14.72
CA PRO A 41 -8.54 -22.63 -15.60
C PRO A 41 -7.45 -21.81 -14.94
N ALA A 42 -6.20 -22.23 -15.11
CA ALA A 42 -5.05 -21.46 -14.64
C ALA A 42 -4.98 -20.10 -15.34
N LEU A 43 -4.90 -19.03 -14.54
CA LEU A 43 -4.70 -17.68 -15.05
C LEU A 43 -3.27 -17.51 -15.58
N SER A 44 -3.11 -16.59 -16.53
CA SER A 44 -1.81 -16.24 -17.11
C SER A 44 -1.75 -14.77 -17.46
N GLY A 45 -0.55 -14.25 -17.75
CA GLY A 45 -0.37 -12.85 -18.11
C GLY A 45 -0.84 -11.88 -17.02
N PHE A 46 -1.51 -10.81 -17.42
CA PHE A 46 -2.00 -9.79 -16.51
C PHE A 46 -3.16 -10.27 -15.62
N ASP A 47 -3.99 -11.20 -16.08
CA ASP A 47 -5.10 -11.73 -15.26
C ASP A 47 -4.60 -12.39 -13.98
N ALA A 48 -3.47 -13.10 -14.05
CA ALA A 48 -2.83 -13.69 -12.89
C ALA A 48 -2.28 -12.62 -11.92
N VAL A 49 -1.75 -11.52 -12.45
CA VAL A 49 -1.25 -10.39 -11.65
C VAL A 49 -2.42 -9.69 -10.94
N ARG A 50 -3.51 -9.44 -11.67
CA ARG A 50 -4.71 -8.80 -11.15
C ARG A 50 -5.38 -9.65 -10.07
N ASP A 51 -5.50 -10.97 -10.27
CA ASP A 51 -5.99 -11.91 -9.24
C ASP A 51 -5.11 -11.87 -7.98
N GLN A 52 -3.78 -11.86 -8.13
CA GLN A 52 -2.86 -11.76 -6.99
C GLN A 52 -3.06 -10.44 -6.22
N ALA A 53 -3.24 -9.32 -6.91
CA ALA A 53 -3.53 -8.03 -6.29
C ALA A 53 -4.89 -8.06 -5.56
N ALA A 54 -5.93 -8.61 -6.19
CA ALA A 54 -7.27 -8.73 -5.60
C ALA A 54 -7.26 -9.59 -4.32
N ARG A 55 -6.57 -10.73 -4.34
CA ARG A 55 -6.38 -11.58 -3.14
C ARG A 55 -5.64 -10.84 -2.02
N THR A 56 -4.68 -9.99 -2.38
CA THR A 56 -3.96 -9.17 -1.41
C THR A 56 -4.92 -8.16 -0.75
N GLU A 57 -5.80 -7.52 -1.52
CA GLU A 57 -6.80 -6.58 -0.97
C GLU A 57 -7.84 -7.26 -0.08
N VAL A 58 -8.26 -8.49 -0.40
CA VAL A 58 -9.14 -9.29 0.49
C VAL A 58 -8.45 -9.55 1.82
N ALA A 59 -7.23 -10.10 1.79
CA ALA A 59 -6.46 -10.40 3.00
C ALA A 59 -6.18 -9.14 3.83
N ALA A 60 -5.92 -8.00 3.17
CA ALA A 60 -5.73 -6.71 3.81
C ALA A 60 -7.00 -6.22 4.50
N SER A 61 -8.16 -6.29 3.82
CA SER A 61 -9.44 -5.84 4.35
C SER A 61 -9.86 -6.64 5.60
N GLU A 62 -9.79 -7.97 5.51
CA GLU A 62 -10.14 -8.87 6.61
C GLU A 62 -9.21 -8.68 7.81
N ARG A 63 -7.89 -8.62 7.59
CA ARG A 63 -6.93 -8.45 8.67
C ARG A 63 -7.03 -7.07 9.31
N ALA A 64 -7.20 -6.01 8.54
CA ALA A 64 -7.37 -4.66 9.07
C ALA A 64 -8.64 -4.57 9.93
N THR A 65 -9.73 -5.23 9.53
CA THR A 65 -10.97 -5.33 10.33
C THR A 65 -10.70 -6.01 11.67
N GLN A 66 -10.06 -7.17 11.67
CA GLN A 66 -9.74 -7.92 12.90
C GLN A 66 -8.81 -7.12 13.83
N LEU A 67 -7.78 -6.46 13.28
CA LEU A 67 -6.87 -5.62 14.05
C LEU A 67 -7.59 -4.39 14.63
N ALA A 68 -8.55 -3.81 13.90
CA ALA A 68 -9.32 -2.66 14.39
C ALA A 68 -10.19 -3.00 15.60
N GLU A 69 -10.73 -4.23 15.65
CA GLU A 69 -11.56 -4.72 16.77
C GLU A 69 -10.76 -4.88 18.06
N VAL A 70 -9.48 -5.28 17.97
CA VAL A 70 -8.61 -5.48 19.13
C VAL A 70 -7.84 -4.23 19.55
N ALA A 71 -7.73 -3.20 18.69
CA ALA A 71 -7.08 -1.92 18.97
C ALA A 71 -7.90 -0.99 19.90
N THR A 72 -8.41 -1.53 21.02
CA THR A 72 -9.35 -0.83 21.92
C THR A 72 -8.71 0.28 22.74
N GLU A 73 -7.39 0.24 22.93
CA GLU A 73 -6.64 1.22 23.74
C GLU A 73 -6.14 2.42 22.91
N CYS A 74 -6.28 2.38 21.58
CA CYS A 74 -5.83 3.45 20.69
C CYS A 74 -6.93 3.77 19.66
N ALA A 75 -7.73 4.81 19.93
CA ALA A 75 -8.84 5.20 19.07
C ALA A 75 -8.39 5.59 17.64
N SER A 76 -7.27 6.30 17.51
CA SER A 76 -6.67 6.66 16.21
C SER A 76 -6.19 5.42 15.45
N CYS A 77 -5.58 4.46 16.13
CA CYS A 77 -5.14 3.18 15.55
C CYS A 77 -6.33 2.37 15.02
N SER A 78 -7.38 2.23 15.84
CA SER A 78 -8.61 1.52 15.46
C SER A 78 -9.31 2.22 14.27
N ALA A 79 -9.35 3.56 14.26
CA ALA A 79 -9.90 4.32 13.14
C ALA A 79 -9.08 4.15 11.85
N ALA A 80 -7.74 4.23 11.94
CA ALA A 80 -6.85 4.01 10.80
C ALA A 80 -7.04 2.61 10.20
N LEU A 81 -7.11 1.58 11.04
CA LEU A 81 -7.33 0.20 10.58
C LEU A 81 -8.71 0.01 9.92
N ARG A 82 -9.78 0.62 10.46
CA ARG A 82 -11.10 0.59 9.78
C ARG A 82 -11.07 1.32 8.44
N SER A 83 -10.37 2.45 8.36
CA SER A 83 -10.18 3.18 7.10
C SER A 83 -9.47 2.31 6.07
N VAL A 84 -8.41 1.60 6.47
CA VAL A 84 -7.68 0.69 5.60
C VAL A 84 -8.53 -0.51 5.17
N ALA A 85 -9.38 -1.03 6.06
CA ALA A 85 -10.31 -2.10 5.70
C ALA A 85 -11.28 -1.66 4.59
N SER A 86 -11.90 -0.48 4.74
CA SER A 86 -12.79 0.11 3.71
C SER A 86 -12.03 0.34 2.40
N ALA A 87 -10.88 1.00 2.46
CA ALA A 87 -10.10 1.32 1.27
C ALA A 87 -9.61 0.06 0.53
N SER A 88 -9.24 -1.00 1.25
CA SER A 88 -8.86 -2.28 0.64
C SER A 88 -10.05 -2.95 -0.04
N HIS A 89 -11.24 -2.90 0.57
CA HIS A 89 -12.46 -3.39 -0.07
C HIS A 89 -12.80 -2.60 -1.33
N GLU A 90 -12.71 -1.27 -1.32
CA GLU A 90 -12.96 -0.46 -2.51
C GLU A 90 -11.95 -0.75 -3.64
N ARG A 91 -10.66 -0.95 -3.30
CA ARG A 91 -9.64 -1.36 -4.29
C ARG A 91 -9.92 -2.74 -4.87
N LEU A 92 -10.42 -3.67 -4.06
CA LEU A 92 -10.85 -4.98 -4.54
C LEU A 92 -11.93 -4.86 -5.61
N GLU A 93 -12.95 -4.00 -5.39
CA GLU A 93 -14.03 -3.78 -6.37
C GLU A 93 -13.48 -3.22 -7.69
N VAL A 94 -12.52 -2.29 -7.64
CA VAL A 94 -11.88 -1.77 -8.86
C VAL A 94 -11.00 -2.81 -9.55
N LEU A 95 -10.40 -3.71 -8.78
CA LEU A 95 -9.73 -4.89 -9.33
C LEU A 95 -10.72 -5.95 -9.84
N GLY A 96 -12.03 -5.71 -9.79
CA GLY A 96 -13.08 -6.61 -10.29
C GLY A 96 -13.53 -7.70 -9.30
N GLY A 97 -12.96 -7.72 -8.09
CA GLY A 97 -13.18 -8.79 -7.14
C GLY A 97 -12.47 -10.10 -7.51
N LEU A 98 -12.71 -11.15 -6.73
CA LEU A 98 -12.03 -12.44 -6.90
C LEU A 98 -12.53 -13.27 -8.10
N TRP A 99 -13.63 -12.89 -8.74
CA TRP A 99 -14.26 -13.65 -9.81
C TRP A 99 -14.08 -13.03 -11.20
N ASP A 100 -13.69 -11.76 -11.29
CA ASP A 100 -13.50 -11.08 -12.59
C ASP A 100 -12.61 -11.85 -13.56
N PRO A 101 -11.48 -12.46 -13.13
CA PRO A 101 -10.63 -13.24 -14.03
C PRO A 101 -11.33 -14.42 -14.73
N TRP A 102 -12.51 -14.84 -14.23
CA TRP A 102 -13.33 -15.91 -14.81
C TRP A 102 -14.72 -15.43 -15.27
N GLY A 103 -14.89 -14.13 -15.53
CA GLY A 103 -16.13 -13.56 -16.05
C GLY A 103 -17.12 -13.06 -14.98
N GLY A 104 -16.64 -12.83 -13.75
CA GLY A 104 -17.35 -12.11 -12.69
C GLY A 104 -18.46 -12.90 -11.97
N ALA A 105 -19.14 -13.80 -12.65
CA ALA A 105 -20.11 -14.71 -12.03
C ALA A 105 -19.43 -16.00 -11.56
N THR A 106 -19.83 -16.53 -10.41
CA THR A 106 -19.45 -17.86 -9.94
C THR A 106 -19.76 -18.90 -11.03
N PRO A 107 -18.77 -19.64 -11.57
CA PRO A 107 -19.01 -20.69 -12.55
C PRO A 107 -19.90 -21.80 -12.00
N GLU A 108 -20.75 -22.41 -12.85
CA GLU A 108 -21.62 -23.51 -12.44
C GLU A 108 -20.81 -24.68 -11.84
N GLY A 109 -21.09 -25.02 -10.58
CA GLY A 109 -20.45 -26.13 -9.87
C GLY A 109 -19.29 -25.73 -8.93
N GLU A 110 -18.84 -24.48 -8.96
CA GLU A 110 -17.84 -23.95 -8.04
C GLU A 110 -18.48 -23.23 -6.85
N SER A 111 -17.96 -23.44 -5.64
CA SER A 111 -18.53 -22.82 -4.43
C SER A 111 -17.76 -21.59 -3.95
N ALA A 112 -16.50 -21.44 -4.33
CA ALA A 112 -15.64 -20.29 -4.02
C ALA A 112 -14.40 -20.27 -4.94
N PRO A 113 -13.77 -19.10 -5.18
CA PRO A 113 -12.42 -19.05 -5.72
C PRO A 113 -11.47 -19.79 -4.78
N ALA A 114 -10.26 -20.11 -5.24
CA ALA A 114 -9.22 -20.66 -4.36
C ALA A 114 -9.08 -19.83 -3.06
N ALA A 115 -8.74 -20.48 -1.94
CA ALA A 115 -8.62 -19.81 -0.66
C ALA A 115 -7.58 -18.66 -0.70
N VAL A 116 -7.87 -17.59 0.04
CA VAL A 116 -6.96 -16.45 0.21
C VAL A 116 -6.07 -16.68 1.42
N SER A 117 -4.77 -16.41 1.28
CA SER A 117 -3.81 -16.51 2.38
C SER A 117 -3.94 -15.35 3.35
N GLU A 118 -4.19 -15.66 4.62
CA GLU A 118 -4.40 -14.67 5.69
C GLU A 118 -3.18 -13.78 5.95
N ALA A 119 -3.34 -12.46 5.82
CA ALA A 119 -2.29 -11.47 6.12
C ALA A 119 -1.75 -11.57 7.58
N PRO A 120 -0.54 -11.05 7.87
CA PRO A 120 0.07 -11.14 9.20
C PRO A 120 -0.81 -10.57 10.34
N THR A 121 -0.76 -11.22 11.50
CA THR A 121 -1.54 -10.84 12.69
C THR A 121 -0.88 -9.78 13.56
N ASP A 122 0.44 -9.61 13.46
CA ASP A 122 1.17 -8.54 14.14
C ASP A 122 1.07 -7.25 13.32
N VAL A 123 0.84 -6.10 13.97
CA VAL A 123 0.61 -4.83 13.28
C VAL A 123 1.85 -4.40 12.48
N SER A 124 3.05 -4.52 13.06
CA SER A 124 4.28 -4.12 12.36
C SER A 124 4.50 -5.01 11.15
N ALA A 125 4.31 -6.33 11.30
CA ALA A 125 4.40 -7.27 10.18
C ALA A 125 3.33 -7.01 9.11
N PHE A 126 2.11 -6.64 9.52
CA PHE A 126 1.01 -6.31 8.61
C PHE A 126 1.32 -5.06 7.78
N VAL A 127 1.84 -4.00 8.42
CA VAL A 127 2.27 -2.77 7.75
C VAL A 127 3.38 -3.06 6.72
N SER A 128 4.42 -3.79 7.13
CA SER A 128 5.51 -4.13 6.21
C SER A 128 5.05 -5.05 5.08
N TRP A 129 4.10 -5.95 5.33
CA TRP A 129 3.49 -6.79 4.31
C TRP A 129 2.66 -5.99 3.29
N LEU A 130 1.86 -5.01 3.74
CA LEU A 130 1.14 -4.09 2.84
C LEU A 130 2.11 -3.34 1.95
N ALA A 131 3.16 -2.77 2.53
CA ALA A 131 4.18 -2.03 1.79
C ALA A 131 4.90 -2.93 0.76
N ARG A 132 5.34 -4.13 1.15
CA ARG A 132 6.04 -5.05 0.25
C ARG A 132 5.18 -5.58 -0.89
N THR A 133 3.94 -5.95 -0.61
CA THR A 133 3.01 -6.38 -1.67
C THR A 133 2.65 -5.23 -2.61
N ALA A 134 2.55 -3.99 -2.10
CA ALA A 134 2.38 -2.80 -2.92
C ALA A 134 3.57 -2.57 -3.86
N THR A 135 4.80 -2.59 -3.33
CA THR A 135 6.01 -2.44 -4.16
C THR A 135 6.14 -3.54 -5.20
N ARG A 136 5.86 -4.80 -4.86
CA ARG A 136 5.80 -5.92 -5.82
C ARG A 136 4.88 -5.62 -7.00
N ASP A 137 3.66 -5.15 -6.72
CA ASP A 137 2.68 -4.85 -7.77
C ASP A 137 3.09 -3.62 -8.60
N LEU A 138 3.71 -2.62 -7.97
CA LEU A 138 4.27 -1.46 -8.68
C LEU A 138 5.41 -1.85 -9.62
N GLU A 139 6.26 -2.80 -9.23
CA GLU A 139 7.34 -3.30 -10.10
C GLU A 139 6.79 -3.98 -11.34
N ILE A 140 5.66 -4.69 -11.20
CA ILE A 140 4.97 -5.30 -12.34
C ILE A 140 4.33 -4.22 -13.22
N ALA A 141 3.70 -3.21 -12.62
CA ALA A 141 3.11 -2.08 -13.37
C ALA A 141 4.18 -1.25 -14.09
N ALA A 142 5.37 -1.14 -13.50
CA ALA A 142 6.48 -0.39 -14.06
C ALA A 142 7.20 -1.10 -15.22
N ASP A 143 6.91 -2.38 -15.49
CA ASP A 143 7.47 -3.13 -16.61
C ASP A 143 6.50 -3.16 -17.82
N PRO A 144 6.78 -2.42 -18.91
CA PRO A 144 5.95 -2.41 -20.11
C PRO A 144 5.89 -3.75 -20.85
N ASN A 145 6.77 -4.71 -20.53
CA ASN A 145 6.69 -6.07 -21.08
C ASN A 145 5.66 -6.93 -20.35
N ARG A 146 5.20 -6.51 -19.17
CA ARG A 146 4.24 -7.25 -18.33
C ARG A 146 2.87 -6.59 -18.27
N THR A 147 2.80 -5.29 -18.50
CA THR A 147 1.56 -4.51 -18.44
C THR A 147 1.49 -3.47 -19.56
N THR A 148 0.34 -3.42 -20.23
CA THR A 148 -0.04 -2.27 -21.05
C THR A 148 -0.21 -1.02 -20.18
N SER A 149 -0.26 0.17 -20.79
CA SER A 149 -0.44 1.42 -20.03
C SER A 149 -1.73 1.48 -19.24
N GLU A 150 -2.81 0.85 -19.71
CA GLU A 150 -4.09 0.79 -18.99
C GLU A 150 -4.03 -0.16 -17.78
N GLU A 151 -3.47 -1.35 -17.99
CA GLU A 151 -3.22 -2.32 -16.93
C GLU A 151 -2.29 -1.76 -15.84
N ALA A 152 -1.24 -1.06 -16.27
CA ALA A 152 -0.30 -0.38 -15.38
C ALA A 152 -0.98 0.69 -14.54
N ARG A 153 -1.88 1.51 -15.13
CA ARG A 153 -2.64 2.52 -14.36
C ARG A 153 -3.51 1.88 -13.29
N THR A 154 -4.27 0.84 -13.63
CA THR A 154 -5.14 0.14 -12.67
C THR A 154 -4.33 -0.51 -11.54
N LEU A 155 -3.27 -1.25 -11.89
CA LEU A 155 -2.43 -1.92 -10.90
C LEU A 155 -1.66 -0.92 -10.02
N SER A 156 -1.16 0.18 -10.61
CA SER A 156 -0.46 1.24 -9.90
C SER A 156 -1.36 1.97 -8.91
N ALA A 157 -2.59 2.29 -9.30
CA ALA A 157 -3.52 2.94 -8.39
C ALA A 157 -3.77 2.07 -7.16
N ALA A 158 -4.13 0.80 -7.36
CA ALA A 158 -4.38 -0.13 -6.25
C ALA A 158 -3.14 -0.31 -5.35
N SER A 159 -1.96 -0.47 -5.93
CA SER A 159 -0.72 -0.65 -5.18
C SER A 159 -0.27 0.61 -4.44
N LEU A 160 -0.35 1.80 -5.05
CA LEU A 160 -0.08 3.07 -4.36
C LEU A 160 -1.08 3.30 -3.21
N GLY A 161 -2.36 2.99 -3.39
CA GLY A 161 -3.36 3.05 -2.33
C GLY A 161 -3.08 2.09 -1.18
N ARG A 162 -2.57 0.89 -1.48
CA ARG A 162 -2.10 -0.07 -0.47
C ARG A 162 -0.86 0.43 0.28
N TYR A 163 0.08 1.06 -0.41
CA TYR A 163 1.25 1.68 0.23
C TYR A 163 0.83 2.85 1.14
N ALA A 164 -0.07 3.71 0.68
CA ALA A 164 -0.66 4.77 1.51
C ALA A 164 -1.38 4.23 2.74
N SER A 165 -2.04 3.08 2.62
CA SER A 165 -2.66 2.36 3.74
C SER A 165 -1.61 1.90 4.76
N ALA A 166 -0.47 1.38 4.30
CA ALA A 166 0.66 1.00 5.16
C ALA A 166 1.19 2.23 5.93
N VAL A 167 1.48 3.33 5.24
CA VAL A 167 1.98 4.58 5.85
C VAL A 167 0.98 5.16 6.86
N THR A 168 -0.32 5.10 6.55
CA THR A 168 -1.39 5.58 7.45
C THR A 168 -1.41 4.81 8.76
N ILE A 169 -1.32 3.48 8.71
CA ILE A 169 -1.27 2.64 9.92
C ILE A 169 0.05 2.87 10.66
N ALA A 170 1.19 2.90 9.95
CA ALA A 170 2.50 3.12 10.53
C ALA A 170 2.54 4.42 11.36
N HIS A 171 2.02 5.51 10.79
CA HIS A 171 1.89 6.79 11.47
C HIS A 171 0.96 6.72 12.70
N ALA A 172 -0.20 6.05 12.60
CA ALA A 172 -1.13 5.92 13.72
C ALA A 172 -0.52 5.14 14.91
N TYR A 173 0.37 4.18 14.64
CA TYR A 173 1.07 3.37 15.64
C TYR A 173 2.44 3.93 16.05
N GLY A 174 2.94 4.97 15.38
CA GLY A 174 4.26 5.55 15.63
C GLY A 174 5.41 4.57 15.32
N ILE A 175 5.28 3.77 14.27
CA ILE A 175 6.29 2.81 13.80
C ILE A 175 6.74 3.15 12.38
N GLU A 176 7.94 2.69 12.00
CA GLU A 176 8.39 2.77 10.61
C GLU A 176 7.74 1.69 9.76
N VAL A 177 7.52 1.97 8.47
CA VAL A 177 6.81 1.09 7.53
C VAL A 177 7.48 -0.28 7.39
N ASP A 178 8.79 -0.37 7.54
CA ASP A 178 9.59 -1.59 7.38
C ASP A 178 9.95 -2.29 8.70
N THR A 179 9.50 -1.77 9.85
CA THR A 179 9.81 -2.32 11.19
C THR A 179 9.50 -3.81 11.31
N GLY A 180 8.44 -4.30 10.67
CA GLY A 180 7.99 -5.69 10.75
C GLY A 180 8.42 -6.56 9.56
N LEU A 181 9.36 -6.11 8.73
CA LEU A 181 9.70 -6.79 7.48
C LEU A 181 10.17 -8.23 7.70
N ASP A 182 11.08 -8.46 8.65
CA ASP A 182 11.59 -9.81 8.95
C ASP A 182 10.46 -10.76 9.34
N GLN A 183 9.53 -10.27 10.17
CA GLN A 183 8.37 -11.06 10.58
C GLN A 183 7.40 -11.32 9.42
N ALA A 184 7.20 -10.35 8.53
CA ALA A 184 6.39 -10.52 7.32
C ALA A 184 7.00 -11.58 6.39
N LEU A 185 8.32 -11.57 6.19
CA LEU A 185 9.06 -12.57 5.41
C LEU A 185 8.95 -13.97 6.03
N LEU A 186 9.09 -14.10 7.36
CA LEU A 186 8.90 -15.37 8.06
C LEU A 186 7.48 -15.92 7.94
N VAL A 187 6.46 -15.06 7.91
CA VAL A 187 5.08 -15.49 7.65
C VAL A 187 4.95 -15.93 6.18
N ASN A 188 5.55 -15.21 5.24
CA ASN A 188 5.55 -15.59 3.82
C ASN A 188 6.21 -16.95 3.59
N ASP A 189 7.35 -17.24 4.23
CA ASP A 189 8.00 -18.55 4.12
C ASP A 189 7.09 -19.69 4.59
N ARG A 190 6.32 -19.46 5.66
CA ARG A 190 5.35 -20.43 6.16
C ARG A 190 4.17 -20.60 5.20
N VAL A 191 3.65 -19.51 4.64
CA VAL A 191 2.59 -19.55 3.61
C VAL A 191 3.09 -20.27 2.36
N ASN A 192 4.32 -20.00 1.90
CA ASN A 192 4.96 -20.66 0.76
C ASN A 192 5.18 -22.16 1.01
N ALA A 193 5.57 -22.56 2.22
CA ALA A 193 5.69 -23.96 2.60
C ALA A 193 4.32 -24.68 2.60
N ALA A 194 3.27 -24.02 3.10
CA ALA A 194 1.90 -24.52 3.06
C ALA A 194 1.29 -24.47 1.64
N SER A 195 1.76 -23.58 0.78
CA SER A 195 1.30 -23.43 -0.61
C SER A 195 1.59 -24.66 -1.46
N ARG A 196 2.70 -25.35 -1.19
CA ARG A 196 2.99 -26.68 -1.76
C ARG A 196 1.93 -27.74 -1.40
N GLN A 197 1.01 -27.42 -0.49
CA GLN A 197 -0.14 -28.23 -0.08
C GLN A 197 -1.50 -27.66 -0.60
N GLY A 198 -1.50 -26.63 -1.46
CA GLY A 198 -2.71 -26.08 -2.11
C GLY A 198 -3.15 -24.68 -1.69
N VAL A 199 -2.39 -23.99 -0.83
CA VAL A 199 -2.65 -22.58 -0.42
C VAL A 199 -1.98 -21.61 -1.41
N GLN A 200 -2.56 -20.45 -1.74
CA GLN A 200 -1.91 -19.50 -2.68
C GLN A 200 -0.83 -18.66 -1.97
N THR A 201 0.26 -18.29 -2.65
CA THR A 201 1.33 -17.48 -2.04
C THR A 201 1.03 -15.99 -2.10
N TRP A 202 1.74 -15.18 -1.30
CA TRP A 202 1.77 -13.73 -1.53
C TRP A 202 2.81 -13.32 -2.56
N SER A 203 3.76 -14.18 -2.93
CA SER A 203 4.81 -13.83 -3.89
C SER A 203 5.53 -12.52 -3.56
N ILE A 204 5.71 -12.17 -2.27
CA ILE A 204 6.47 -10.96 -1.88
C ILE A 204 7.97 -11.11 -2.18
N ASP A 205 8.41 -12.35 -2.37
CA ASP A 205 9.74 -12.80 -2.80
C ASP A 205 9.87 -12.93 -4.32
N LEU A 206 8.87 -12.49 -5.11
CA LEU A 206 8.97 -12.50 -6.57
C LEU A 206 10.19 -11.73 -7.09
N PHE A 207 10.61 -10.71 -6.34
CA PHE A 207 11.81 -9.92 -6.59
C PHE A 207 12.75 -10.06 -5.39
N ASP A 208 13.84 -10.82 -5.56
CA ASP A 208 14.86 -11.05 -4.52
C ASP A 208 15.49 -9.74 -3.99
N SER A 209 15.41 -8.67 -4.78
CA SER A 209 15.84 -7.32 -4.40
C SER A 209 14.94 -6.30 -5.11
N PRO A 210 14.00 -5.66 -4.39
CA PRO A 210 13.16 -4.63 -4.97
C PRO A 210 14.03 -3.52 -5.55
N THR A 211 13.77 -3.19 -6.81
CA THR A 211 14.40 -2.09 -7.53
C THR A 211 13.67 -0.77 -7.30
N LEU A 212 12.38 -0.83 -6.93
CA LEU A 212 11.60 0.34 -6.55
C LEU A 212 11.71 0.65 -5.06
N SER A 213 11.87 1.94 -4.75
CA SER A 213 11.85 2.49 -3.39
C SER A 213 11.35 3.93 -3.44
N SER A 214 11.09 4.55 -2.28
CA SER A 214 10.83 5.99 -2.20
C SER A 214 12.07 6.85 -2.49
N SER A 215 13.25 6.25 -2.72
CA SER A 215 14.43 6.99 -3.16
C SER A 215 14.32 7.34 -4.65
N PHE A 216 14.14 8.64 -4.95
CA PHE A 216 14.04 9.12 -6.31
C PHE A 216 15.42 9.31 -6.96
N ALA A 217 15.82 8.35 -7.80
CA ALA A 217 17.07 8.39 -8.56
C ALA A 217 16.85 7.86 -9.99
N PRO A 218 16.07 8.57 -10.84
CA PRO A 218 15.77 8.11 -12.18
C PRO A 218 17.03 8.03 -13.03
N SER A 219 17.11 6.97 -13.85
CA SER A 219 18.14 6.81 -14.87
C SER A 219 17.55 6.06 -16.06
N GLY A 220 18.01 6.37 -17.27
CA GLY A 220 17.42 5.78 -18.47
C GLY A 220 17.64 6.60 -19.72
N LYS A 221 17.76 5.93 -20.87
CA LYS A 221 18.01 6.63 -22.15
C LYS A 221 16.75 7.30 -22.71
N LYS A 222 15.58 6.87 -22.26
CA LYS A 222 14.27 7.37 -22.71
C LYS A 222 13.71 8.50 -21.85
N LEU A 223 14.39 8.87 -20.74
CA LEU A 223 13.95 9.97 -19.88
C LEU A 223 13.86 11.33 -20.61
N PRO A 224 14.80 11.71 -21.50
CA PRO A 224 14.74 13.00 -22.18
C PRO A 224 13.53 13.17 -23.10
N ASP A 225 13.03 12.06 -23.65
CA ASP A 225 11.91 12.05 -24.61
C ASP A 225 10.54 11.98 -23.91
N SER A 226 10.49 11.90 -22.57
CA SER A 226 9.24 11.73 -21.83
C SER A 226 8.56 13.07 -21.54
N GLU A 227 7.38 13.24 -22.12
CA GLU A 227 6.48 14.35 -21.81
C GLU A 227 5.89 14.21 -20.39
N GLU A 228 5.62 12.99 -19.95
CA GLU A 228 5.08 12.72 -18.61
C GLU A 228 6.06 13.16 -17.53
N LEU A 229 7.34 12.79 -17.65
CA LEU A 229 8.39 13.22 -16.72
C LEU A 229 8.58 14.74 -16.74
N SER A 230 8.59 15.35 -17.93
CA SER A 230 8.72 16.80 -18.06
C SER A 230 7.54 17.53 -17.39
N THR A 231 6.33 17.00 -17.54
CA THR A 231 5.11 17.52 -16.88
C THR A 231 5.16 17.34 -15.37
N ALA A 232 5.66 16.21 -14.89
CA ALA A 232 5.85 15.97 -13.45
C ALA A 232 6.85 16.97 -12.86
N VAL A 233 8.00 17.20 -13.53
CA VAL A 233 9.00 18.21 -13.13
C VAL A 233 8.38 19.62 -13.05
N ALA A 234 7.57 20.01 -14.03
CA ALA A 234 6.84 21.28 -14.00
C ALA A 234 5.84 21.35 -12.82
N THR A 235 5.19 20.24 -12.50
CA THR A 235 4.23 20.15 -11.40
C THR A 235 4.92 20.24 -10.03
N TRP A 236 6.05 19.57 -9.85
CA TRP A 236 6.85 19.64 -8.62
C TRP A 236 7.33 21.07 -8.37
N ASP A 237 7.88 21.74 -9.39
CA ASP A 237 8.34 23.14 -9.31
C ASP A 237 7.20 24.11 -8.98
N CYS A 238 6.04 23.94 -9.62
CA CYS A 238 4.88 24.78 -9.36
C CYS A 238 4.32 24.59 -7.95
N THR A 239 4.27 23.34 -7.48
CA THR A 239 3.84 23.01 -6.12
C THR A 239 4.83 23.60 -5.11
N ALA A 240 6.14 23.44 -5.34
CA ALA A 240 7.19 24.01 -4.51
C ALA A 240 7.09 25.53 -4.40
N SER A 241 6.78 26.22 -5.50
CA SER A 241 6.58 27.67 -5.54
C SER A 241 5.29 28.13 -4.85
N THR A 242 4.27 27.26 -4.77
CA THR A 242 2.98 27.53 -4.13
C THR A 242 3.06 27.39 -2.59
N LEU A 243 3.92 26.49 -2.10
CA LEU A 243 4.01 26.11 -0.69
C LEU A 243 4.22 27.28 0.30
N PRO A 244 5.12 28.26 0.06
CA PRO A 244 5.27 29.40 0.96
C PRO A 244 3.98 30.21 1.12
N LYS A 245 3.20 30.35 0.04
CA LYS A 245 1.91 31.03 0.07
C LYS A 245 0.86 30.20 0.80
N ALA A 246 0.86 28.88 0.62
CA ALA A 246 -0.02 27.97 1.34
C ALA A 246 0.20 28.06 2.86
N GLN A 247 1.46 28.08 3.31
CA GLN A 247 1.79 28.24 4.73
C GLN A 247 1.25 29.56 5.31
N VAL A 248 1.46 30.69 4.62
CA VAL A 248 1.03 32.00 5.13
C VAL A 248 -0.48 32.19 5.07
N SER A 249 -1.14 31.71 4.02
CA SER A 249 -2.54 32.00 3.74
C SER A 249 -3.52 30.95 4.26
N ALA A 250 -3.13 29.67 4.27
CA ALA A 250 -3.98 28.57 4.71
C ALA A 250 -3.57 28.02 6.09
N GLY A 251 -2.31 28.24 6.52
CA GLY A 251 -1.81 27.76 7.81
C GLY A 251 -1.80 26.24 7.96
N SER A 252 -1.99 25.50 6.87
CA SER A 252 -2.14 24.04 6.83
C SER A 252 -0.82 23.27 6.93
N LEU A 253 0.30 23.93 6.67
CA LEU A 253 1.64 23.32 6.63
C LEU A 253 2.62 24.20 7.42
N SER A 254 3.21 23.66 8.48
CA SER A 254 4.18 24.37 9.33
C SER A 254 5.60 24.36 8.76
N ASP A 255 5.89 23.42 7.86
CA ASP A 255 7.20 23.09 7.32
C ASP A 255 7.29 23.26 5.79
N ALA A 256 6.42 24.10 5.21
CA ALA A 256 6.26 24.22 3.76
C ALA A 256 7.55 24.61 3.02
N TYR A 257 8.48 25.34 3.67
CA TYR A 257 9.80 25.64 3.10
C TYR A 257 10.69 24.39 2.95
N ALA A 258 10.64 23.44 3.90
CA ALA A 258 11.41 22.21 3.81
C ALA A 258 10.86 21.32 2.68
N VAL A 259 9.53 21.13 2.65
CA VAL A 259 8.83 20.38 1.59
C VAL A 259 9.09 21.00 0.22
N SER A 260 9.06 22.34 0.12
CA SER A 260 9.41 23.07 -1.11
C SER A 260 10.83 22.79 -1.57
N GLY A 261 11.80 22.81 -0.65
CA GLY A 261 13.19 22.46 -0.93
C GLY A 261 13.35 21.03 -1.47
N GLU A 262 12.68 20.06 -0.87
CA GLU A 262 12.70 18.65 -1.28
C GLU A 262 12.14 18.45 -2.70
N LEU A 263 11.02 19.11 -3.03
CA LEU A 263 10.43 19.09 -4.38
C LEU A 263 11.37 19.73 -5.43
N LEU A 264 12.03 20.84 -5.10
CA LEU A 264 13.01 21.47 -6.00
C LEU A 264 14.24 20.60 -6.21
N VAL A 265 14.71 19.90 -5.18
CA VAL A 265 15.80 18.92 -5.30
C VAL A 265 15.38 17.76 -6.21
N ARG A 266 14.15 17.24 -6.06
CA ARG A 266 13.61 16.20 -6.95
C ARG A 266 13.58 16.65 -8.41
N ALA A 267 13.08 17.87 -8.67
CA ALA A 267 13.08 18.46 -10.00
C ALA A 267 14.50 18.59 -10.59
N ASP A 268 15.47 19.07 -9.81
CA ASP A 268 16.87 19.17 -10.24
C ASP A 268 17.50 17.80 -10.53
N ILE A 269 17.20 16.77 -9.73
CA ILE A 269 17.63 15.39 -9.99
C ILE A 269 17.10 14.90 -11.35
N ALA A 270 15.81 15.09 -11.64
CA ALA A 270 15.22 14.69 -12.91
C ALA A 270 15.80 15.44 -14.11
N LEU A 271 16.01 16.75 -13.98
CA LEU A 271 16.64 17.58 -15.03
C LEU A 271 18.08 17.14 -15.31
N ARG A 272 18.86 16.81 -14.27
CA ARG A 272 20.22 16.26 -14.42
C ARG A 272 20.23 14.86 -15.04
N ALA A 273 19.18 14.07 -14.81
CA ALA A 273 18.97 12.79 -15.47
C ALA A 273 18.52 12.94 -16.94
N GLY A 274 18.29 14.17 -17.40
CA GLY A 274 18.03 14.51 -18.79
C GLY A 274 16.58 14.85 -19.13
N ALA A 275 15.68 14.94 -18.14
CA ALA A 275 14.30 15.39 -18.37
C ALA A 275 14.27 16.75 -19.09
N THR A 276 13.30 16.94 -19.99
CA THR A 276 13.16 18.21 -20.69
C THR A 276 12.62 19.29 -19.73
N ASP A 277 13.29 20.43 -19.65
CA ASP A 277 12.85 21.54 -18.79
C ASP A 277 11.68 22.29 -19.43
N THR A 278 10.46 22.01 -18.97
CA THR A 278 9.23 22.68 -19.39
C THR A 278 8.67 23.61 -18.30
N ARG A 279 9.47 23.88 -17.26
CA ARG A 279 9.02 24.71 -16.12
C ARG A 279 8.75 26.14 -16.56
N SER A 280 7.71 26.71 -15.96
CA SER A 280 7.35 28.12 -16.18
C SER A 280 7.90 29.00 -15.06
N PRO A 281 8.58 30.11 -15.39
CA PRO A 281 8.97 31.08 -14.37
C PRO A 281 7.73 31.60 -13.61
N ARG A 282 7.73 31.46 -12.28
CA ARG A 282 6.66 31.95 -11.38
C ARG A 282 5.32 31.23 -11.56
N CYS A 283 5.34 29.90 -11.51
CA CYS A 283 4.12 29.10 -11.43
C CYS A 283 3.50 29.17 -10.02
N ASN A 284 2.17 29.19 -9.94
CA ASN A 284 1.44 29.04 -8.68
C ASN A 284 0.11 28.34 -8.93
N LEU A 285 -0.24 27.40 -8.07
CA LEU A 285 -1.49 26.64 -8.14
C LEU A 285 -2.67 27.46 -7.58
N GLY A 286 -3.88 27.10 -8.01
CA GLY A 286 -5.12 27.74 -7.59
C GLY A 286 -5.61 27.31 -6.20
N PHE A 287 -5.11 26.19 -5.69
CA PHE A 287 -5.43 25.62 -4.38
C PHE A 287 -4.21 25.72 -3.44
N LEU A 288 -4.50 25.79 -2.14
CA LEU A 288 -3.48 26.02 -1.09
C LEU A 288 -3.60 25.02 0.07
N ASP A 289 -4.61 24.17 0.10
CA ASP A 289 -4.76 23.14 1.13
C ASP A 289 -3.83 21.95 0.84
N ALA A 290 -3.36 21.31 1.91
CA ALA A 290 -2.35 20.25 1.84
C ALA A 290 -2.86 19.02 1.08
N SER A 291 -4.15 18.66 1.22
CA SER A 291 -4.75 17.53 0.51
C SER A 291 -4.78 17.74 -1.00
N SER A 292 -5.15 18.93 -1.48
CA SER A 292 -5.15 19.23 -2.92
C SER A 292 -3.73 19.28 -3.50
N LEU A 293 -2.74 19.79 -2.73
CA LEU A 293 -1.34 19.77 -3.13
C LEU A 293 -0.80 18.33 -3.24
N ALA A 294 -1.05 17.50 -2.23
CA ALA A 294 -0.67 16.08 -2.25
C ALA A 294 -1.34 15.31 -3.40
N ALA A 295 -2.64 15.52 -3.62
CA ALA A 295 -3.36 14.87 -4.72
C ALA A 295 -2.82 15.29 -6.09
N ASN A 296 -2.46 16.56 -6.28
CA ASN A 296 -1.89 17.06 -7.53
C ASN A 296 -0.50 16.46 -7.82
N LEU A 297 0.34 16.32 -6.79
CA LEU A 297 1.64 15.66 -6.91
C LEU A 297 1.49 14.18 -7.26
N LEU A 298 0.66 13.44 -6.51
CA LEU A 298 0.41 12.02 -6.76
C LEU A 298 -0.20 11.76 -8.14
N ALA A 299 -1.06 12.65 -8.64
CA ALA A 299 -1.60 12.55 -9.99
C ALA A 299 -0.51 12.73 -11.06
N ALA A 300 0.39 13.69 -10.88
CA ALA A 300 1.51 13.90 -11.80
C ALA A 300 2.49 12.70 -11.79
N ASP A 301 2.74 12.13 -10.62
CA ASP A 301 3.62 10.97 -10.49
C ASP A 301 3.01 9.70 -11.07
N ALA A 302 1.71 9.46 -10.81
CA ALA A 302 0.98 8.34 -11.36
C ALA A 302 0.81 8.42 -12.89
N ALA A 303 0.76 9.62 -13.48
CA ALA A 303 0.67 9.79 -14.92
C ALA A 303 1.89 9.19 -15.66
N MET A 304 3.09 9.22 -15.05
CA MET A 304 4.29 8.60 -15.61
C MET A 304 4.19 7.07 -15.75
N LEU A 305 3.32 6.42 -14.97
CA LEU A 305 3.10 4.96 -15.03
C LEU A 305 2.38 4.53 -16.32
N ALA A 306 1.81 5.48 -17.07
CA ALA A 306 1.22 5.22 -18.38
C ALA A 306 2.23 5.24 -19.54
N SER A 307 3.49 5.64 -19.30
CA SER A 307 4.52 5.76 -20.33
C SER A 307 4.88 4.41 -20.97
N ASP A 308 5.38 4.40 -22.21
CA ASP A 308 5.95 3.19 -22.85
C ASP A 308 7.40 2.89 -22.41
N SER A 309 7.94 3.69 -21.50
CA SER A 309 9.31 3.55 -20.98
C SER A 309 9.30 3.01 -19.56
N ALA A 310 9.95 1.85 -19.35
CA ALA A 310 10.14 1.26 -18.02
C ALA A 310 10.84 2.24 -17.06
N ASP A 311 11.85 2.96 -17.55
CA ASP A 311 12.61 3.94 -16.77
C ASP A 311 11.71 5.10 -16.27
N VAL A 312 10.74 5.52 -17.10
CA VAL A 312 9.80 6.59 -16.76
C VAL A 312 8.75 6.08 -15.78
N ARG A 313 8.20 4.88 -16.01
CA ARG A 313 7.26 4.27 -15.07
C ARG A 313 7.89 4.07 -13.69
N ALA A 314 9.13 3.58 -13.64
CA ALA A 314 9.87 3.39 -12.39
C ALA A 314 10.15 4.72 -11.66
N ALA A 315 10.48 5.79 -12.41
CA ALA A 315 10.62 7.13 -11.87
C ALA A 315 9.30 7.61 -11.23
N GLY A 316 8.17 7.41 -11.91
CA GLY A 316 6.84 7.74 -11.39
C GLY A 316 6.44 6.95 -10.16
N ALA A 317 6.66 5.64 -10.14
CA ALA A 317 6.42 4.82 -8.96
C ALA A 317 7.24 5.34 -7.75
N SER A 318 8.53 5.61 -7.96
CA SER A 318 9.42 6.05 -6.87
C SER A 318 9.04 7.43 -6.33
N ALA A 319 8.67 8.36 -7.22
CA ALA A 319 8.19 9.69 -6.84
C ALA A 319 6.87 9.60 -6.06
N ALA A 320 5.92 8.78 -6.52
CA ALA A 320 4.63 8.60 -5.85
C ALA A 320 4.79 7.98 -4.46
N LEU A 321 5.68 7.00 -4.29
CA LEU A 321 6.01 6.43 -2.98
C LEU A 321 6.59 7.50 -2.03
N ALA A 322 7.51 8.33 -2.53
CA ALA A 322 8.08 9.44 -1.76
C ALA A 322 7.01 10.46 -1.35
N ASP A 323 6.06 10.78 -2.24
CA ASP A 323 4.97 11.71 -1.94
C ASP A 323 3.97 11.13 -0.97
N ILE A 324 3.69 9.82 -1.01
CA ILE A 324 2.86 9.19 0.02
C ILE A 324 3.50 9.34 1.40
N GLU A 325 4.80 9.04 1.53
CA GLU A 325 5.55 9.17 2.78
C GLU A 325 5.61 10.63 3.27
N GLN A 326 5.87 11.55 2.35
CA GLN A 326 5.96 12.98 2.65
C GLN A 326 4.59 13.55 3.04
N TRP A 327 3.49 13.16 2.40
CA TRP A 327 2.21 13.87 2.57
C TRP A 327 1.25 13.20 3.55
N ALA A 328 1.35 11.89 3.80
CA ALA A 328 0.46 11.20 4.75
C ALA A 328 0.44 11.82 6.17
N PRO A 329 1.55 12.30 6.75
CA PRO A 329 1.52 12.96 8.06
C PRO A 329 0.90 14.36 8.04
N ARG A 330 0.74 14.96 6.85
CA ARG A 330 0.39 16.37 6.64
C ARG A 330 -1.03 16.56 6.13
N ALA A 331 -1.60 15.55 5.49
CA ALA A 331 -2.90 15.63 4.84
C ALA A 331 -3.56 14.25 4.74
N THR A 332 -4.89 14.25 4.61
CA THR A 332 -5.60 13.09 4.08
C THR A 332 -5.22 12.92 2.62
N LEU A 333 -4.61 11.79 2.29
CA LEU A 333 -4.28 11.42 0.91
C LEU A 333 -5.55 11.02 0.14
N PRO A 334 -5.57 11.18 -1.20
CA PRO A 334 -6.60 10.58 -2.02
C PRO A 334 -6.60 9.06 -1.80
N ALA A 335 -7.75 8.42 -1.96
CA ALA A 335 -7.89 7.01 -1.64
C ALA A 335 -7.16 6.07 -2.63
N LEU A 336 -6.75 6.59 -3.80
CA LEU A 336 -5.97 5.90 -4.84
C LEU A 336 -6.60 4.55 -5.22
N ILE A 337 -7.84 4.59 -5.71
CA ILE A 337 -8.69 3.40 -5.92
C ILE A 337 -9.00 3.18 -7.41
N GLY A 338 -8.21 3.69 -8.35
CA GLY A 338 -8.46 3.49 -9.79
C GLY A 338 -8.06 4.68 -10.65
N ALA A 339 -8.17 4.53 -11.97
CA ALA A 339 -7.63 5.48 -12.94
C ALA A 339 -8.20 6.90 -12.78
N HIS A 340 -7.29 7.86 -12.64
CA HIS A 340 -7.49 9.27 -12.98
C HIS A 340 -6.83 9.54 -14.33
#